data_AF-A0A2E2KR62-F1
#
_entry.id   AF-A0A2E2KR62-F1
#
_cell.length_a   1.000
_cell.length_b   1.000
_cell.length_c   1.000
_cell.angle_alpha   90.00
_cell.angle_beta   90.00
_cell.angle_gamma   90.00
#
_symmetry.space_group_name_H-M   'P 1'
#
loop_
_entity.id
_entity.type
_entity.pdbx_description
1 polymer ?
#
loop_
_entity_poly.entity_id
_entity_poly.type
_entity_poly.pdbx_seq_one_letter_code
_entity_poly.pdbx_strand_id
1 'polypeptide(L)'
;MTQLSRIAAAAVFLAVIFVAMLPLGETLGANVALTFAAINAVIVSIVVWLSRSGYRAWGHGFLFGGLLMLARPLMRQTSGSGAAAGTADASAGIGQVVPAGLHWTPLLITDMGVGLLFLVLGMYLSLSDRKEIVRINGRLAIRRVQESR
;
A
#
# COMPACT_ATOMS: atom_id res chain seq x y z
N MET A 1 -19.46 2.27 15.42
CA MET A 1 -19.29 2.38 13.95
C MET A 1 -17.92 1.89 13.43
N THR A 2 -17.01 1.46 14.30
CA THR A 2 -15.62 1.12 13.96
C THR A 2 -15.45 -0.20 13.19
N GLN A 3 -16.28 -1.22 13.45
CA GLN A 3 -16.16 -2.53 12.80
C GLN A 3 -16.53 -2.49 11.31
N LEU A 4 -17.64 -1.85 10.95
CA LEU A 4 -18.08 -1.73 9.55
C LEU A 4 -17.05 -0.97 8.71
N SER A 5 -16.44 0.08 9.27
CA SER A 5 -15.34 0.81 8.63
C SER A 5 -14.08 -0.05 8.44
N ARG A 6 -13.75 -0.94 9.37
CA ARG A 6 -12.60 -1.84 9.24
C ARG A 6 -12.83 -2.91 8.18
N ILE A 7 -14.04 -3.47 8.12
CA ILE A 7 -14.44 -4.43 7.10
C ILE A 7 -14.39 -3.77 5.71
N ALA A 8 -14.94 -2.57 5.58
CA ALA A 8 -14.89 -1.80 4.34
C ALA A 8 -13.45 -1.49 3.92
N ALA A 9 -12.60 -1.03 4.85
CA ALA A 9 -11.18 -0.81 4.57
C ALA A 9 -10.49 -2.11 4.11
N ALA A 10 -10.67 -3.20 4.85
CA ALA A 10 -10.09 -4.50 4.48
C ALA A 10 -10.51 -4.93 3.08
N ALA A 11 -11.81 -4.88 2.76
CA ALA A 11 -12.34 -5.25 1.45
C ALA A 11 -11.77 -4.38 0.31
N VAL A 12 -11.71 -3.06 0.50
CA VAL A 12 -11.15 -2.14 -0.50
C VAL A 12 -9.66 -2.41 -0.72
N PHE A 13 -8.88 -2.55 0.35
CA PHE A 13 -7.43 -2.75 0.22
C PHE A 13 -7.07 -4.17 -0.25
N LEU A 14 -7.90 -5.18 0.02
CA LEU A 14 -7.80 -6.49 -0.63
C LEU A 14 -7.90 -6.36 -2.15
N ALA A 15 -8.89 -5.62 -2.66
CA ALA A 15 -9.03 -5.39 -4.09
C ALA A 15 -7.82 -4.63 -4.68
N VAL A 16 -7.32 -3.61 -3.97
CA VAL A 16 -6.12 -2.86 -4.36
C VAL A 16 -4.89 -3.77 -4.45
N ILE A 17 -4.71 -4.72 -3.52
CA ILE A 17 -3.60 -5.69 -3.52
C ILE A 17 -3.69 -6.59 -4.76
N PHE A 18 -4.87 -7.15 -5.05
CA PHE A 18 -5.07 -7.99 -6.23
C PHE A 18 -4.73 -7.25 -7.52
N VAL A 19 -5.22 -6.02 -7.66
CA VAL A 19 -4.92 -5.17 -8.82
C VAL A 19 -3.42 -4.85 -8.87
N ALA A 20 -2.79 -4.58 -7.72
CA ALA A 20 -1.37 -4.29 -7.67
C ALA A 20 -0.49 -5.47 -8.09
N MET A 21 -0.92 -6.71 -7.82
CA MET A 21 -0.18 -7.93 -8.15
C MET A 21 -0.36 -8.42 -9.59
N LEU A 22 -1.30 -7.83 -10.36
CA LEU A 22 -1.51 -8.18 -11.78
C LEU A 22 -0.22 -8.26 -12.61
N PRO A 23 0.70 -7.26 -12.55
CA PRO A 23 1.93 -7.32 -13.33
C PRO A 23 2.82 -8.50 -12.95
N LEU A 24 2.79 -8.93 -11.69
CA LEU A 24 3.57 -10.09 -11.23
C LEU A 24 3.04 -11.40 -11.83
N GLY A 25 1.74 -11.47 -12.11
CA GLY A 25 1.08 -12.65 -12.69
C GLY A 25 1.42 -12.84 -14.16
N GLU A 26 1.62 -11.74 -14.88
CA GLU A 26 2.08 -11.73 -16.27
C GLU A 26 3.53 -12.24 -16.40
N THR A 27 4.33 -12.18 -15.34
CA THR A 27 5.79 -12.30 -15.42
C THR A 27 6.33 -13.54 -14.71
N LEU A 28 5.79 -13.85 -13.52
CA LEU A 28 6.19 -15.01 -12.71
C LEU A 28 5.12 -16.12 -12.71
N GLY A 29 4.02 -15.90 -13.43
CA GLY A 29 2.88 -16.80 -13.49
C GLY A 29 1.84 -16.53 -12.39
N ALA A 30 0.59 -16.88 -12.70
CA ALA A 30 -0.58 -16.59 -11.87
C ALA A 30 -0.44 -17.12 -10.42
N ASN A 31 0.13 -18.31 -10.23
CA ASN A 31 0.26 -18.93 -8.90
C ASN A 31 1.20 -18.13 -7.97
N VAL A 32 2.29 -17.59 -8.51
CA VAL A 32 3.25 -16.80 -7.74
C VAL A 32 2.61 -15.48 -7.35
N ALA A 33 1.96 -14.81 -8.30
CA ALA A 33 1.25 -13.55 -8.04
C ALA A 33 0.12 -13.72 -7.01
N LEU A 34 -0.63 -14.82 -7.09
CA LEU A 34 -1.70 -15.13 -6.14
C LEU A 34 -1.15 -15.43 -4.74
N THR A 35 0.02 -16.07 -4.64
CA THR A 35 0.72 -16.28 -3.36
C THR A 35 1.14 -14.95 -2.74
N PHE A 36 1.77 -14.05 -3.51
CA PHE A 36 2.14 -12.72 -3.01
C PHE A 36 0.91 -11.87 -2.66
N ALA A 37 -0.15 -11.94 -3.46
CA ALA A 37 -1.42 -11.28 -3.17
C ALA A 37 -2.00 -11.80 -1.84
N ALA A 38 -2.01 -13.11 -1.62
CA ALA A 38 -2.50 -13.73 -0.39
C ALA A 38 -1.67 -13.33 0.83
N ILE A 39 -0.33 -13.30 0.73
CA ILE A 39 0.54 -12.85 1.83
C ILE A 39 0.25 -11.39 2.19
N ASN A 40 0.20 -10.51 1.19
CA ASN A 40 -0.10 -9.09 1.40
C ASN A 40 -1.52 -8.89 1.96
N ALA A 41 -2.49 -9.66 1.48
CA ALA A 41 -3.87 -9.66 1.98
C ALA A 41 -3.94 -9.99 3.47
N VAL A 42 -3.20 -11.01 3.92
CA VAL A 42 -3.12 -11.38 5.34
C VAL A 42 -2.49 -10.26 6.16
N ILE A 43 -1.36 -9.70 5.70
CA ILE A 43 -0.66 -8.60 6.39
C ILE A 43 -1.60 -7.39 6.55
N VAL A 44 -2.22 -6.94 5.46
CA VAL A 44 -3.14 -5.78 5.48
C VAL A 44 -4.35 -6.06 6.35
N SER A 45 -4.92 -7.27 6.30
CA SER A 45 -6.04 -7.64 7.17
C SER A 45 -5.67 -7.56 8.64
N ILE A 46 -4.48 -8.06 9.03
CA ILE A 46 -3.97 -7.96 10.41
C ILE A 46 -3.78 -6.49 10.82
N VAL A 47 -3.16 -5.67 9.97
CA VAL A 47 -2.88 -4.25 10.27
C VAL A 47 -4.18 -3.44 10.41
N VAL A 48 -5.15 -3.66 9.52
CA VAL A 48 -6.48 -3.04 9.57
C VAL A 48 -7.23 -3.48 10.83
N TRP A 49 -7.13 -4.75 11.21
CA TRP A 49 -7.80 -5.29 12.39
C TRP A 49 -7.20 -4.77 13.71
N LEU A 50 -5.87 -4.67 13.78
CA LEU A 50 -5.15 -4.13 14.93
C LEU A 50 -5.20 -2.60 15.02
N SER A 51 -5.75 -1.92 14.01
CA SER A 51 -5.86 -0.46 14.00
C SER A 51 -6.84 0.02 15.06
N ARG A 52 -6.35 0.86 15.98
CA ARG A 52 -7.11 1.38 17.13
C ARG A 52 -8.43 2.08 16.76
N SER A 53 -8.50 2.74 15.61
CA SER A 53 -9.71 3.39 15.11
C SER A 53 -9.95 3.08 13.62
N GLY A 54 -11.18 3.28 13.14
CA GLY A 54 -11.52 3.13 11.72
C GLY A 54 -10.66 4.04 10.83
N TYR A 55 -10.45 5.31 11.24
CA TYR A 55 -9.59 6.26 10.53
C TYR A 55 -8.14 5.76 10.37
N ARG A 56 -7.56 5.18 11.42
CA ARG A 56 -6.22 4.59 11.31
C ARG A 56 -6.23 3.34 10.45
N ALA A 57 -7.30 2.55 10.45
CA ALA A 57 -7.43 1.37 9.60
C ALA A 57 -7.40 1.76 8.11
N TRP A 58 -8.11 2.82 7.75
CA TRP A 58 -8.01 3.44 6.41
C TRP A 58 -6.62 3.99 6.15
N GLY A 59 -6.03 4.72 7.09
CA GLY A 59 -4.68 5.29 6.96
C GLY A 59 -3.62 4.24 6.65
N HIS A 60 -3.58 3.12 7.40
CA HIS A 60 -2.66 2.04 7.12
C HIS A 60 -2.94 1.39 5.77
N GLY A 61 -4.20 1.14 5.43
CA GLY A 61 -4.56 0.58 4.14
C GLY A 61 -4.09 1.45 2.97
N PHE A 62 -4.25 2.78 3.07
CA PHE A 62 -3.76 3.73 2.07
C PHE A 62 -2.23 3.74 1.99
N LEU A 63 -1.52 3.62 3.12
CA LEU A 63 -0.06 3.51 3.12
C LEU A 63 0.41 2.23 2.40
N PHE A 64 -0.21 1.09 2.72
CA PHE A 64 0.11 -0.19 2.07
C PHE A 64 -0.25 -0.18 0.59
N GLY A 65 -1.46 0.29 0.23
CA GLY A 65 -1.89 0.43 -1.16
C GLY A 65 -1.00 1.38 -1.96
N GLY A 66 -0.59 2.51 -1.36
CA GLY A 66 0.30 3.47 -1.99
C GLY A 66 1.70 2.90 -2.25
N LEU A 67 2.26 2.17 -1.28
CA LEU A 67 3.54 1.48 -1.43
C LEU A 67 3.47 0.40 -2.52
N LEU A 68 2.39 -0.38 -2.55
CA LEU A 68 2.19 -1.40 -3.58
C LEU A 68 2.03 -0.79 -4.97
N MET A 69 1.27 0.29 -5.11
CA MET A 69 1.12 0.99 -6.39
C MET A 69 2.44 1.61 -6.87
N LEU A 70 3.26 2.16 -5.97
CA LEU A 70 4.60 2.64 -6.30
C LEU A 70 5.56 1.51 -6.70
N ALA A 71 5.36 0.30 -6.17
CA ALA A 71 6.15 -0.86 -6.54
C ALA A 71 5.76 -1.43 -7.92
N ARG A 72 4.55 -1.17 -8.43
CA ARG A 72 4.10 -1.71 -9.74
C ARG A 72 4.96 -1.26 -10.93
N PRO A 73 5.32 0.02 -11.08
CA PRO A 73 6.32 0.47 -12.05
C PRO A 73 7.59 -0.37 -12.04
N LEU A 74 8.12 -0.61 -10.84
CA LEU A 74 9.37 -1.36 -10.66
C LEU A 74 9.19 -2.84 -11.07
N MET A 75 8.07 -3.45 -10.70
CA MET A 75 7.71 -4.82 -11.10
C MET A 75 7.60 -4.97 -12.63
N ARG A 76 7.02 -3.97 -13.32
CA ARG A 76 6.92 -3.98 -14.80
C ARG A 76 8.26 -3.73 -15.49
N GLN A 77 9.14 -2.93 -14.89
CA GLN A 77 10.46 -2.66 -15.46
C GLN A 77 11.36 -3.90 -15.39
N THR A 78 11.33 -4.63 -14.28
CA THR A 78 12.06 -5.91 -14.16
C THR A 78 11.58 -6.97 -15.16
N SER A 79 10.32 -6.93 -15.59
CA SER A 79 9.80 -7.89 -16.56
C SER A 79 10.07 -7.52 -18.01
N GLY A 80 10.10 -6.22 -18.34
CA GLY A 80 10.52 -5.75 -19.66
C GLY A 80 11.99 -6.10 -19.97
N SER A 81 12.87 -6.11 -18.96
CA SER A 81 14.27 -6.54 -19.12
C SER A 81 14.44 -8.05 -19.24
N GLY A 82 13.50 -8.86 -18.73
CA GLY A 82 13.57 -10.33 -18.79
C GLY A 82 13.22 -10.91 -20.15
N ALA A 83 12.35 -10.26 -20.94
CA ALA A 83 12.02 -10.70 -22.30
C ALA A 83 13.15 -10.45 -23.32
N ALA A 84 14.12 -9.58 -22.97
CA ALA A 84 15.29 -9.29 -23.80
C ALA A 84 16.53 -10.11 -23.42
N ALA A 85 16.52 -10.83 -22.29
CA ALA A 85 17.66 -11.56 -21.77
C ALA A 85 17.35 -13.05 -21.67
N GLY A 86 17.42 -13.74 -22.81
CA GLY A 86 17.77 -15.16 -22.78
C GLY A 86 19.09 -15.31 -22.02
N THR A 87 19.05 -16.08 -20.94
CA THR A 87 20.23 -16.62 -20.23
C THR A 87 21.28 -15.62 -19.72
N ALA A 88 20.94 -14.73 -18.79
CA ALA A 88 21.97 -14.06 -17.99
C ALA A 88 21.56 -13.96 -16.51
N ASP A 89 22.53 -14.27 -15.65
CA ASP A 89 22.46 -14.44 -14.20
C ASP A 89 21.50 -13.50 -13.45
N ALA A 90 20.64 -14.10 -12.63
CA ALA A 90 19.66 -13.42 -11.77
C ALA A 90 20.29 -12.45 -10.75
N SER A 91 21.61 -12.46 -10.57
CA SER A 91 22.35 -11.53 -9.71
C SER A 91 22.71 -10.19 -10.38
N ALA A 92 22.61 -10.08 -11.71
CA ALA A 92 22.91 -8.85 -12.45
C ALA A 92 21.69 -7.92 -12.64
N GLY A 93 20.47 -8.41 -12.39
CA GLY A 93 19.22 -7.72 -12.72
C GLY A 93 18.93 -6.47 -11.89
N ILE A 94 19.46 -6.35 -10.67
CA ILE A 94 19.21 -5.17 -9.81
C ILE A 94 20.07 -3.97 -10.25
N GLY A 95 21.27 -4.21 -10.79
CA GLY A 95 22.19 -3.16 -11.28
C GLY A 95 21.92 -2.71 -12.71
N GLN A 96 21.28 -3.55 -13.54
CA GLN A 96 21.01 -3.26 -14.95
C GLN A 96 19.66 -2.58 -15.24
N VAL A 97 18.78 -2.38 -14.24
CA VAL A 97 17.55 -1.57 -14.44
C VAL A 97 17.87 -0.07 -14.44
N VAL A 98 19.01 0.34 -13.87
CA VAL A 98 19.43 1.74 -13.76
C VAL A 98 19.96 2.38 -15.06
N PRO A 99 20.63 1.69 -16.01
CA PRO A 99 21.21 2.37 -17.19
C PRO A 99 20.21 2.59 -18.35
N ALA A 100 19.04 1.94 -18.37
CA ALA A 100 18.09 2.06 -19.47
C ALA A 100 17.23 3.34 -19.44
N GLY A 101 17.30 4.10 -18.35
CA GLY A 101 16.48 5.29 -18.13
C GLY A 101 15.05 4.92 -17.78
N LEU A 102 14.45 5.62 -16.81
CA LEU A 102 13.04 5.46 -16.51
C LEU A 102 12.25 5.92 -17.74
N HIS A 103 11.77 5.00 -18.58
CA HIS A 103 10.88 5.35 -19.68
C HIS A 103 9.56 5.83 -19.06
N TRP A 104 9.38 7.15 -19.01
CA TRP A 104 8.18 7.79 -18.47
C TRP A 104 7.00 7.50 -19.40
N THR A 105 6.36 6.34 -19.22
CA THR A 105 5.12 6.01 -19.91
C THR A 105 3.94 6.64 -19.16
N PRO A 106 2.85 7.01 -19.85
CA PRO A 106 1.66 7.57 -19.20
C PRO A 106 1.10 6.67 -18.08
N LEU A 107 1.21 5.35 -18.24
CA LEU A 107 0.80 4.37 -17.24
C LEU A 107 1.66 4.45 -15.97
N LEU A 108 2.98 4.65 -16.14
CA LEU A 108 3.94 4.75 -15.03
C LEU A 108 3.74 6.05 -14.24
N ILE A 109 3.46 7.16 -14.92
CA ILE A 109 3.10 8.45 -14.30
C ILE A 109 1.81 8.30 -13.48
N THR A 110 0.82 7.59 -14.03
CA THR A 110 -0.46 7.37 -13.35
C THR A 110 -0.29 6.50 -12.10
N ASP A 111 0.43 5.39 -12.19
CA ASP A 111 0.67 4.50 -11.04
C ASP A 111 1.48 5.20 -9.93
N MET A 112 2.51 5.97 -10.29
CA MET A 112 3.28 6.75 -9.32
C MET A 112 2.43 7.86 -8.68
N GLY A 113 1.63 8.58 -9.48
CA GLY A 113 0.75 9.63 -8.98
C GLY A 113 -0.30 9.09 -8.01
N VAL A 114 -0.98 8.00 -8.38
CA VAL A 114 -1.96 7.33 -7.50
C VAL A 114 -1.30 6.78 -6.24
N GLY A 115 -0.13 6.15 -6.37
CA GLY A 115 0.62 5.64 -5.23
C GLY A 115 1.05 6.73 -4.25
N LEU A 116 1.53 7.87 -4.76
CA LEU A 116 1.93 9.02 -3.94
C LEU A 116 0.74 9.70 -3.27
N LEU A 117 -0.39 9.83 -3.96
CA LEU A 117 -1.64 10.31 -3.37
C LEU A 117 -2.12 9.40 -2.23
N PHE A 118 -2.06 8.09 -2.43
CA PHE A 118 -2.38 7.11 -1.39
C PHE A 118 -1.43 7.22 -0.19
N LEU A 119 -0.13 7.42 -0.40
CA LEU A 119 0.81 7.64 0.70
C LEU A 119 0.48 8.92 1.49
N VAL A 120 0.26 10.04 0.81
CA VAL A 120 -0.06 11.32 1.45
C VAL A 120 -1.37 11.22 2.23
N LEU A 121 -2.40 10.64 1.64
CA LEU A 121 -3.70 10.44 2.29
C LEU A 121 -3.58 9.46 3.47
N GLY A 122 -2.84 8.37 3.30
CA GLY A 122 -2.60 7.39 4.34
C GLY A 122 -1.84 7.97 5.54
N MET A 123 -0.81 8.76 5.27
CA MET A 123 -0.04 9.48 6.30
C MET A 123 -0.93 10.49 7.02
N TYR A 124 -1.71 11.29 6.28
CA TYR A 124 -2.65 12.24 6.86
C TYR A 124 -3.66 11.54 7.78
N LEU A 125 -4.30 10.46 7.34
CA LEU A 125 -5.31 9.73 8.12
C LEU A 125 -4.69 8.96 9.30
N SER A 126 -3.47 8.46 9.17
CA SER A 126 -2.76 7.76 10.25
C SER A 126 -2.32 8.71 11.38
N LEU A 127 -2.00 9.96 11.03
CA LEU A 127 -1.56 11.01 11.96
C LEU A 127 -2.70 11.88 12.50
N SER A 128 -3.84 11.96 11.81
CA SER A 128 -5.01 12.78 12.19
C SER A 128 -5.80 12.24 13.39
N ASP A 129 -5.17 11.48 14.28
CA ASP A 129 -5.76 11.07 15.56
C ASP A 129 -5.95 12.34 16.40
N ARG A 130 -7.12 12.98 16.22
CA ARG A 130 -7.49 14.23 16.88
C ARG A 130 -7.44 13.98 18.38
N LYS A 131 -6.40 14.51 19.02
CA LYS A 131 -6.42 14.75 20.46
C LYS A 131 -7.52 15.78 20.69
N GLU A 132 -8.66 15.35 21.22
CA GLU A 132 -9.64 16.28 21.73
C GLU A 132 -9.02 16.99 22.94
N ILE A 133 -8.69 18.27 22.78
CA ILE A 133 -8.23 19.13 23.87
C ILE A 133 -9.48 19.50 24.66
N VAL A 134 -9.85 18.66 25.63
CA VAL A 134 -10.94 18.97 26.56
C VAL A 134 -10.36 19.87 27.66
N ARG A 135 -10.77 21.14 27.71
CA ARG A 135 -10.53 21.99 28.89
C ARG A 135 -11.37 21.44 30.03
N ILE A 136 -10.74 20.79 31.00
CA ILE A 136 -11.37 20.40 32.26
C ILE A 136 -10.82 21.37 33.33
N ASN A 137 -11.71 22.20 33.92
CA ASN A 137 -11.36 23.12 35.01
C ASN A 137 -10.14 24.02 34.74
N GLY A 138 -10.07 24.66 33.57
CA GLY A 138 -9.02 25.64 33.26
C GLY A 138 -7.62 25.08 32.99
N ARG A 139 -7.37 23.77 33.14
CA ARG A 139 -6.13 23.12 32.71
C ARG A 139 -6.33 22.42 31.36
N LEU A 140 -5.38 22.62 30.45
CA LEU A 140 -5.27 21.88 29.20
C LEU A 140 -4.91 20.43 29.53
N ALA A 141 -5.90 19.53 29.49
CA ALA A 141 -5.68 18.10 29.63
C ALA A 141 -5.84 17.45 28.25
N ILE A 142 -4.80 16.76 27.78
CA ILE A 142 -4.88 15.90 26.60
C ILE A 142 -5.58 14.62 27.04
N ARG A 143 -6.91 14.57 26.92
CA ARG A 143 -7.65 13.32 27.14
C ARG A 143 -7.67 12.56 25.82
N ARG A 144 -6.92 11.45 25.74
CA ARG A 144 -7.12 10.49 24.64
C ARG A 144 -8.52 9.91 24.83
N VAL A 145 -9.44 10.28 23.94
CA VAL A 145 -10.78 9.68 23.86
C VAL A 145 -10.55 8.21 23.50
N GLN A 146 -10.48 7.35 24.51
CA GLN A 146 -10.74 5.93 24.30
C GLN A 146 -12.23 5.84 24.01
N GLU A 147 -12.59 5.68 22.74
CA GLU A 147 -13.92 5.20 22.37
C GLU A 147 -14.11 3.85 23.09
N SER A 148 -14.93 3.88 24.14
CA SER A 148 -15.37 2.69 24.83
C SER A 148 -16.47 2.02 24.02
N ARG A 149 -16.24 0.74 23.71
CA ARG A 149 -17.19 -0.30 23.26
C ARG A 149 -17.50 -0.34 21.77
#